data_AF-A0A5R9Q3W7-F1
#
_entry.id   AF-A0A5R9Q3W7-F1
#
_cell.length_a   1.000
_cell.length_b   1.000
_cell.length_c   1.000
_cell.angle_alpha   90.00
_cell.angle_beta   90.00
_cell.angle_gamma   90.00
#
_symmetry.space_group_name_H-M   'P 1'
#
loop_
_entity.id
_entity.type
_entity.pdbx_description
1 polymer ?
#
loop_
_entity_poly.entity_id
_entity_poly.type
_entity_poly.pdbx_seq_one_letter_code
_entity_poly.pdbx_strand_id
1 'polypeptide(L)'
;MLMSTLSGVSLAAAPQNYYQNIDNANATTLKQSLHIIIKGHTKIPYTSSNTDTWDVLEKADENPDNNSQVVDVYKNAVYTKVGGGNTSYNREHSWPKSYGFPKDGSQNLAYTDLHHLFISNSSYNSSRNNKPYANCTSASCSTKTTDINNNRGGSSSEVNLTMGSGPLDGIWQTWPGRRGDVARALMYLAVRYEGGTNVNGFVEPDLILTDDRSKIEASKTGGNESVAYMGLKAVLIQWHKDDPVDDFERRRNDVIFEYQGNRNPFIDHPEFAACIFESDCSGVDAGTGTGGGETGGGDTGSHDATPWINELHYDNNGSDVNEGVEIAGAVGTDLSGWQLVAYNGNGGAAYKTISLSGTLADQQSGFGTKFFAMSGLQNGGPDGIALVDNSGKLVQFLSYEGTFTATDGAAQGQSSTAIPVSETSSTAVGHALQLTGSGSKYSDFTWQVTASTYNQVNAGQSFNGGTPVTDPVVEDTFFEMNSVSAIPDNSAMASTLDVDNSTTSGTATVNVNISHTYRGDISLVLTSPTGAQYQLKNYNGSDSADNVVESYMVNLSGSVKGTWQLRVQDHYNQDVGTLNAWSIKIN
;
A
#
# COMPACT_ATOMS: atom_id res chain seq x y z
N MET A 1 37.92 -16.05 24.38
CA MET A 1 37.17 -16.59 23.24
C MET A 1 36.36 -15.42 22.70
N LEU A 2 36.69 -14.94 21.50
CA LEU A 2 36.19 -13.67 20.97
C LEU A 2 34.65 -13.69 20.89
N MET A 3 34.00 -12.69 21.48
CA MET A 3 32.64 -12.30 21.12
C MET A 3 32.70 -11.75 19.70
N SER A 4 32.19 -12.52 18.75
CA SER A 4 31.93 -12.06 17.38
C SER A 4 30.75 -11.10 17.45
N THR A 5 31.00 -9.82 17.18
CA THR A 5 29.97 -8.83 16.92
C THR A 5 29.27 -9.21 15.62
N LEU A 6 28.02 -9.70 15.69
CA LEU A 6 27.15 -9.72 14.53
C LEU A 6 26.88 -8.27 14.14
N SER A 7 27.45 -7.83 13.02
CA SER A 7 27.00 -6.63 12.32
C SER A 7 25.57 -6.92 11.84
N GLY A 8 24.57 -6.37 12.53
CA GLY A 8 23.19 -6.41 12.06
C GLY A 8 23.10 -5.65 10.74
N VAL A 9 22.80 -6.36 9.66
CA VAL A 9 22.36 -5.74 8.42
C VAL A 9 20.95 -5.23 8.69
N SER A 10 20.71 -3.92 8.61
CA SER A 10 19.35 -3.39 8.69
C SER A 10 18.55 -3.91 7.50
N LEU A 11 17.46 -4.62 7.75
CA LEU A 11 16.47 -4.95 6.72
C LEU A 11 15.84 -3.64 6.22
N ALA A 12 15.76 -3.44 4.92
CA ALA A 12 15.19 -2.23 4.36
C ALA A 12 13.67 -2.36 4.30
N ALA A 13 12.94 -1.39 4.84
CA ALA A 13 11.50 -1.31 4.63
C ALA A 13 11.19 -0.99 3.15
N ALA A 14 9.91 -1.09 2.80
CA ALA A 14 9.27 -0.27 1.77
C ALA A 14 10.12 0.95 1.38
N PRO A 15 10.58 1.21 0.13
CA PRO A 15 10.90 2.60 -0.19
C PRO A 15 9.72 3.44 0.28
N GLN A 16 10.01 4.57 0.94
CA GLN A 16 8.96 5.42 1.46
C GLN A 16 7.97 5.69 0.33
N ASN A 17 6.68 5.57 0.65
CA ASN A 17 5.58 5.76 -0.29
C ASN A 17 5.44 4.74 -1.42
N TYR A 18 6.20 3.64 -1.41
CA TYR A 18 6.11 2.61 -2.46
C TYR A 18 4.67 2.06 -2.62
N TYR A 19 3.92 1.98 -1.52
CA TYR A 19 2.52 1.53 -1.47
C TYR A 19 1.50 2.68 -1.29
N GLN A 20 1.88 3.94 -1.46
CA GLN A 20 1.04 5.10 -1.14
C GLN A 20 -0.27 5.16 -1.95
N ASN A 21 -0.26 4.62 -3.18
CA ASN A 21 -1.39 4.66 -4.10
C ASN A 21 -2.21 3.36 -4.10
N ILE A 22 -2.12 2.56 -3.04
CA ILE A 22 -2.99 1.41 -2.86
C ILE A 22 -4.43 1.89 -2.61
N ASP A 23 -5.37 1.36 -3.38
CA ASP A 23 -6.80 1.42 -3.08
C ASP A 23 -7.17 0.10 -2.40
N ASN A 24 -7.43 0.12 -1.11
CA ASN A 24 -7.79 -1.06 -0.34
C ASN A 24 -9.29 -1.12 0.03
N ALA A 25 -10.14 -0.41 -0.70
CA ALA A 25 -11.59 -0.41 -0.44
C ALA A 25 -12.22 -1.81 -0.55
N ASN A 26 -11.69 -2.67 -1.43
CA ASN A 26 -12.07 -4.07 -1.55
C ASN A 26 -10.98 -4.90 -2.26
N ALA A 27 -11.19 -6.22 -2.32
CA ALA A 27 -10.28 -7.17 -2.95
C ALA A 27 -9.92 -6.82 -4.41
N THR A 28 -10.88 -6.32 -5.20
CA THR A 28 -10.65 -5.97 -6.61
C THR A 28 -9.81 -4.72 -6.74
N THR A 29 -10.14 -3.66 -6.01
CA THR A 29 -9.38 -2.41 -6.08
C THR A 29 -7.97 -2.57 -5.48
N LEU A 30 -7.82 -3.39 -4.44
CA LEU A 30 -6.52 -3.71 -3.86
C LEU A 30 -5.64 -4.45 -4.85
N LYS A 31 -6.19 -5.47 -5.51
CA LYS A 31 -5.46 -6.23 -6.53
C LYS A 31 -5.01 -5.34 -7.68
N GLN A 32 -5.91 -4.48 -8.19
CA GLN A 32 -5.63 -3.59 -9.32
C GLN A 32 -4.60 -2.50 -8.97
N SER A 33 -4.75 -1.85 -7.83
CA SER A 33 -3.79 -0.82 -7.39
C SER A 33 -2.41 -1.40 -7.10
N LEU A 34 -2.33 -2.58 -6.47
CA LEU A 34 -1.08 -3.31 -6.30
C LEU A 34 -0.46 -3.72 -7.64
N HIS A 35 -1.26 -4.23 -8.58
CA HIS A 35 -0.80 -4.54 -9.93
C HIS A 35 -0.13 -3.32 -10.58
N ILE A 36 -0.77 -2.14 -10.48
CA ILE A 36 -0.22 -0.89 -11.00
C ILE A 36 1.10 -0.49 -10.32
N ILE A 37 1.22 -0.68 -8.99
CA ILE A 37 2.42 -0.35 -8.24
C ILE A 37 3.60 -1.27 -8.61
N ILE A 38 3.34 -2.56 -8.74
CA ILE A 38 4.41 -3.56 -8.92
C ILE A 38 4.70 -3.86 -10.39
N LYS A 39 3.90 -3.33 -11.33
CA LYS A 39 4.15 -3.48 -12.78
C LYS A 39 5.31 -2.65 -13.30
N GLY A 40 5.83 -3.02 -14.46
CA GLY A 40 6.87 -2.24 -15.14
C GLY A 40 8.27 -2.43 -14.56
N HIS A 41 8.51 -3.51 -13.82
CA HIS A 41 9.84 -3.83 -13.29
C HIS A 41 10.89 -4.00 -14.39
N THR A 42 12.14 -3.77 -14.01
CA THR A 42 13.30 -3.96 -14.87
C THR A 42 13.49 -5.44 -15.16
N LYS A 43 13.66 -5.78 -16.45
CA LYS A 43 13.97 -7.14 -16.86
C LYS A 43 15.45 -7.41 -16.69
N ILE A 44 15.82 -8.28 -15.74
CA ILE A 44 17.17 -8.80 -15.63
C ILE A 44 17.35 -9.96 -16.65
N PRO A 45 18.37 -9.93 -17.53
CA PRO A 45 18.57 -11.00 -18.50
C PRO A 45 18.75 -12.37 -17.83
N TYR A 46 18.27 -13.43 -18.48
CA TYR A 46 18.46 -14.77 -17.95
C TYR A 46 19.96 -15.16 -17.93
N THR A 47 20.71 -14.85 -18.98
CA THR A 47 22.17 -15.00 -19.00
C THR A 47 22.81 -13.78 -19.65
N SER A 48 23.85 -13.22 -19.04
CA SER A 48 24.57 -12.03 -19.53
C SER A 48 26.05 -12.08 -19.13
N SER A 49 26.86 -11.21 -19.75
CA SER A 49 28.22 -10.90 -19.30
C SER A 49 28.29 -9.69 -18.36
N ASN A 50 27.19 -8.94 -18.25
CA ASN A 50 26.96 -7.96 -17.18
C ASN A 50 26.11 -8.64 -16.10
N THR A 51 25.29 -7.88 -15.37
CA THR A 51 24.33 -8.46 -14.41
C THR A 51 23.28 -9.34 -15.11
N ASP A 52 23.11 -10.56 -14.62
CA ASP A 52 22.05 -11.49 -14.98
C ASP A 52 21.34 -12.09 -13.76
N THR A 53 20.37 -12.98 -14.01
CA THR A 53 19.60 -13.60 -12.92
C THR A 53 20.47 -14.40 -11.93
N TRP A 54 21.63 -14.95 -12.33
CA TRP A 54 22.52 -15.64 -11.39
C TRP A 54 23.14 -14.67 -10.40
N ASP A 55 23.63 -13.52 -10.88
CA ASP A 55 24.25 -12.52 -10.01
C ASP A 55 23.29 -12.05 -8.93
N VAL A 56 22.02 -11.82 -9.31
CA VAL A 56 21.00 -11.35 -8.37
C VAL A 56 20.56 -12.48 -7.45
N LEU A 57 20.34 -13.70 -7.95
CA LEU A 57 19.93 -14.82 -7.11
C LEU A 57 21.00 -15.23 -6.09
N GLU A 58 22.28 -15.11 -6.43
CA GLU A 58 23.34 -15.38 -5.47
C GLU A 58 23.40 -14.36 -4.33
N LYS A 59 22.93 -13.14 -4.57
CA LYS A 59 22.73 -12.15 -3.52
C LYS A 59 21.42 -12.40 -2.78
N ALA A 60 20.34 -12.65 -3.51
CA ALA A 60 18.99 -12.80 -2.98
C ALA A 60 18.87 -14.04 -2.09
N ASP A 61 19.53 -15.15 -2.45
CA ASP A 61 19.52 -16.41 -1.71
C ASP A 61 20.83 -16.64 -0.92
N GLU A 62 21.58 -15.57 -0.63
CA GLU A 62 22.82 -15.61 0.15
C GLU A 62 22.63 -16.30 1.52
N ASN A 63 23.58 -17.16 1.87
CA ASN A 63 23.62 -17.79 3.18
C ASN A 63 23.95 -16.75 4.27
N PRO A 64 23.06 -16.51 5.25
CA PRO A 64 23.29 -15.50 6.29
C PRO A 64 24.49 -15.83 7.20
N ASP A 65 24.86 -17.12 7.31
CA ASP A 65 26.03 -17.53 8.10
C ASP A 65 27.35 -17.44 7.30
N ASN A 66 27.27 -17.31 5.96
CA ASN A 66 28.44 -17.23 5.09
C ASN A 66 28.10 -16.60 3.72
N ASN A 67 28.44 -15.33 3.53
CA ASN A 67 28.13 -14.57 2.31
C ASN A 67 28.78 -15.11 1.02
N SER A 68 29.74 -16.03 1.11
CA SER A 68 30.33 -16.70 -0.06
C SER A 68 29.51 -17.90 -0.53
N GLN A 69 28.38 -18.18 0.13
CA GLN A 69 27.49 -19.28 -0.15
C GLN A 69 26.05 -18.82 -0.41
N VAL A 70 25.27 -19.69 -1.03
CA VAL A 70 23.81 -19.59 -1.21
C VAL A 70 23.13 -20.76 -0.51
N VAL A 71 21.88 -20.55 -0.08
CA VAL A 71 21.01 -21.58 0.51
C VAL A 71 19.93 -21.93 -0.50
N ASP A 72 19.76 -23.23 -0.78
CA ASP A 72 18.75 -23.66 -1.76
C ASP A 72 17.35 -23.85 -1.15
N VAL A 73 16.32 -23.49 -1.91
CA VAL A 73 14.92 -23.42 -1.45
C VAL A 73 14.35 -24.76 -0.98
N TYR A 74 14.76 -25.89 -1.54
CA TYR A 74 14.11 -27.17 -1.23
C TYR A 74 14.91 -28.05 -0.30
N LYS A 75 16.22 -28.22 -0.54
CA LYS A 75 17.05 -29.11 0.27
C LYS A 75 17.64 -28.38 1.48
N ASN A 76 17.54 -27.06 1.56
CA ASN A 76 18.22 -26.25 2.59
C ASN A 76 19.72 -26.52 2.64
N ALA A 77 20.31 -26.93 1.51
CA ALA A 77 21.73 -27.16 1.37
C ALA A 77 22.43 -25.85 0.98
N VAL A 78 23.69 -25.74 1.38
CA VAL A 78 24.53 -24.58 1.08
C VAL A 78 25.51 -24.90 -0.04
N TYR A 79 25.73 -23.93 -0.92
CA TYR A 79 26.65 -24.04 -2.05
C TYR A 79 27.55 -22.83 -2.11
N THR A 80 28.84 -23.00 -2.40
CA THR A 80 29.71 -21.86 -2.75
C THR A 80 29.17 -21.19 -4.01
N LYS A 81 29.14 -19.85 -4.02
CA LYS A 81 28.76 -19.04 -5.18
C LYS A 81 29.71 -19.27 -6.36
N VAL A 82 29.16 -19.45 -7.56
CA VAL A 82 29.92 -19.75 -8.79
C VAL A 82 29.52 -18.85 -9.96
N GLY A 83 28.31 -18.29 -9.97
CA GLY A 83 27.74 -17.50 -11.05
C GLY A 83 27.17 -18.35 -12.20
N GLY A 84 27.04 -17.71 -13.36
CA GLY A 84 26.52 -18.35 -14.57
C GLY A 84 27.38 -19.51 -15.07
N GLY A 85 26.73 -20.56 -15.59
CA GLY A 85 27.40 -21.75 -16.12
C GLY A 85 27.82 -22.80 -15.08
N ASN A 86 27.42 -22.62 -13.82
CA ASN A 86 27.68 -23.58 -12.76
C ASN A 86 26.85 -24.88 -12.92
N THR A 87 27.29 -25.94 -12.24
CA THR A 87 26.61 -27.25 -12.16
C THR A 87 26.20 -27.60 -10.72
N SER A 88 26.45 -26.70 -9.78
CA SER A 88 26.26 -26.91 -8.35
C SER A 88 24.80 -26.78 -7.95
N TYR A 89 24.07 -25.87 -8.58
CA TYR A 89 22.67 -25.57 -8.30
C TYR A 89 21.95 -25.06 -9.55
N ASN A 90 20.63 -25.09 -9.51
CA ASN A 90 19.77 -24.63 -10.60
C ASN A 90 19.04 -23.34 -10.21
N ARG A 91 18.56 -22.63 -11.24
CA ARG A 91 17.43 -21.70 -11.12
C ARG A 91 16.13 -22.49 -11.11
N GLU A 92 15.36 -22.32 -10.06
CA GLU A 92 14.03 -22.87 -9.88
C GLU A 92 13.00 -21.82 -10.26
N HIS A 93 12.18 -22.12 -11.26
CA HIS A 93 10.97 -21.38 -11.56
C HIS A 93 9.83 -21.87 -10.66
N SER A 94 9.61 -21.23 -9.50
CA SER A 94 8.57 -21.65 -8.54
C SER A 94 7.16 -21.65 -9.15
N TRP A 95 6.86 -20.77 -10.10
CA TRP A 95 5.83 -21.01 -11.12
C TRP A 95 6.51 -21.67 -12.32
N PRO A 96 6.26 -22.96 -12.63
CA PRO A 96 6.93 -23.65 -13.72
C PRO A 96 6.73 -22.87 -15.01
N LYS A 97 7.82 -22.40 -15.63
CA LYS A 97 7.74 -21.67 -16.90
C LYS A 97 6.98 -22.43 -18.00
N SER A 98 6.88 -23.75 -17.91
CA SER A 98 6.06 -24.57 -18.81
C SER A 98 4.57 -24.21 -18.78
N TYR A 99 4.11 -23.47 -17.78
CA TYR A 99 2.74 -23.01 -17.61
C TYR A 99 2.62 -21.54 -17.99
N GLY A 100 2.52 -21.30 -19.30
CA GLY A 100 2.23 -19.99 -19.87
C GLY A 100 3.41 -19.18 -20.39
N PHE A 101 4.65 -19.48 -20.01
CA PHE A 101 5.80 -18.66 -20.43
C PHE A 101 7.11 -19.46 -20.63
N PRO A 102 7.13 -20.57 -21.40
CA PRO A 102 8.28 -21.47 -21.50
C PRO A 102 9.48 -20.90 -22.26
N LYS A 103 9.30 -19.80 -23.01
CA LYS A 103 10.30 -19.22 -23.90
C LYS A 103 10.71 -17.83 -23.42
N ASP A 104 11.99 -17.69 -23.07
CA ASP A 104 12.58 -16.37 -22.84
C ASP A 104 12.61 -15.55 -24.15
N GLY A 105 12.62 -14.24 -24.01
CA GLY A 105 12.68 -13.26 -25.08
C GLY A 105 12.59 -11.85 -24.50
N SER A 106 12.98 -10.81 -25.25
CA SER A 106 13.07 -9.42 -24.74
C SER A 106 11.80 -8.89 -24.08
N GLN A 107 10.64 -9.47 -24.38
CA GLN A 107 9.32 -9.05 -23.93
C GLN A 107 8.71 -9.93 -22.82
N ASN A 108 9.33 -11.06 -22.48
CA ASN A 108 8.78 -12.00 -21.49
C ASN A 108 9.40 -11.73 -20.10
N LEU A 109 8.79 -10.82 -19.35
CA LEU A 109 9.25 -10.46 -18.01
C LEU A 109 9.04 -11.59 -17.01
N ALA A 110 7.92 -12.31 -17.10
CA ALA A 110 7.56 -13.42 -16.19
C ALA A 110 8.64 -14.51 -16.18
N TYR A 111 9.30 -14.77 -17.32
CA TYR A 111 10.36 -15.76 -17.40
C TYR A 111 11.56 -15.47 -16.47
N THR A 112 11.90 -14.18 -16.32
CA THR A 112 13.10 -13.73 -15.60
C THR A 112 12.79 -13.05 -14.27
N ASP A 113 11.53 -13.00 -13.86
CA ASP A 113 11.11 -12.28 -12.66
C ASP A 113 11.69 -12.93 -11.40
N LEU A 114 12.62 -12.24 -10.75
CA LEU A 114 13.41 -12.73 -9.63
C LEU A 114 12.57 -12.99 -8.39
N HIS A 115 11.38 -12.40 -8.22
CA HIS A 115 10.52 -12.66 -7.06
C HIS A 115 10.07 -14.12 -6.96
N HIS A 116 10.08 -14.87 -8.07
CA HIS A 116 9.69 -16.28 -8.12
C HIS A 116 10.82 -17.24 -8.52
N LEU A 117 12.00 -16.72 -8.88
CA LEU A 117 13.17 -17.54 -9.19
C LEU A 117 13.96 -17.83 -7.92
N PHE A 118 14.30 -19.08 -7.66
CA PHE A 118 15.11 -19.44 -6.48
C PHE A 118 16.33 -20.25 -6.86
N ILE A 119 17.40 -20.20 -6.06
CA ILE A 119 18.44 -21.22 -6.08
C ILE A 119 17.86 -22.52 -5.55
N SER A 120 18.09 -23.62 -6.28
CA SER A 120 17.63 -24.95 -5.90
C SER A 120 18.69 -26.01 -6.13
N ASN A 121 18.75 -27.01 -5.26
CA ASN A 121 19.44 -28.25 -5.57
C ASN A 121 18.89 -28.87 -6.87
N SER A 122 19.78 -29.31 -7.76
CA SER A 122 19.42 -29.79 -9.11
C SER A 122 18.54 -31.06 -9.11
N SER A 123 18.76 -31.99 -8.17
CA SER A 123 17.93 -33.18 -8.01
C SER A 123 16.54 -32.85 -7.47
N TYR A 124 16.45 -31.86 -6.58
CA TYR A 124 15.17 -31.44 -5.99
C TYR A 124 14.34 -30.66 -6.99
N ASN A 125 14.94 -29.70 -7.72
CA ASN A 125 14.31 -29.04 -8.86
C ASN A 125 13.80 -30.08 -9.89
N SER A 126 14.66 -31.04 -10.28
CA SER A 126 14.24 -32.11 -11.21
C SER A 126 13.05 -32.95 -10.70
N SER A 127 12.99 -33.18 -9.39
CA SER A 127 11.92 -33.96 -8.76
C SER A 127 10.63 -33.14 -8.64
N ARG A 128 10.76 -31.85 -8.32
CA ARG A 128 9.67 -30.89 -8.33
C ARG A 128 9.07 -30.80 -9.73
N ASN A 129 9.91 -30.70 -10.76
CA ASN A 129 9.50 -30.64 -12.17
C ASN A 129 8.49 -29.49 -12.37
N ASN A 130 7.32 -29.78 -12.94
CA ASN A 130 6.21 -28.85 -13.09
C ASN A 130 5.05 -29.18 -12.13
N LYS A 131 5.28 -29.96 -11.07
CA LYS A 131 4.19 -30.37 -10.16
C LYS A 131 3.60 -29.16 -9.43
N PRO A 132 2.26 -29.07 -9.32
CA PRO A 132 1.60 -28.11 -8.44
C PRO A 132 2.05 -28.27 -6.99
N TYR A 133 2.17 -27.13 -6.31
CA TYR A 133 2.28 -27.12 -4.86
C TYR A 133 0.95 -27.61 -4.26
N ALA A 134 1.06 -28.61 -3.39
CA ALA A 134 -0.08 -29.26 -2.77
C ALA A 134 0.34 -29.95 -1.46
N ASN A 135 -0.60 -30.17 -0.55
CA ASN A 135 -0.38 -31.02 0.62
C ASN A 135 -0.41 -32.50 0.22
N CYS A 136 0.62 -33.24 0.61
CA CYS A 136 0.77 -34.66 0.34
C CYS A 136 0.31 -35.45 1.58
N THR A 137 -0.96 -35.85 1.59
CA THR A 137 -1.57 -36.64 2.70
C THR A 137 -1.61 -38.14 2.42
N SER A 138 -1.11 -38.58 1.25
CA SER A 138 -1.11 -39.97 0.82
C SER A 138 0.05 -40.77 1.41
N ALA A 139 -0.17 -42.04 1.70
CA ALA A 139 0.91 -42.97 2.02
C ALA A 139 1.90 -43.19 0.85
N SER A 140 1.54 -42.81 -0.38
CA SER A 140 2.40 -42.91 -1.57
C SER A 140 3.39 -41.74 -1.73
N CYS A 141 3.36 -40.76 -0.82
CA CYS A 141 4.26 -39.63 -0.85
C CYS A 141 5.72 -40.05 -0.59
N SER A 142 6.61 -39.75 -1.52
CA SER A 142 8.05 -39.93 -1.36
C SER A 142 8.64 -38.78 -0.56
N THR A 143 9.50 -39.10 0.41
CA THR A 143 10.18 -38.11 1.24
C THR A 143 11.48 -37.64 0.59
N LYS A 144 11.72 -36.33 0.67
CA LYS A 144 12.92 -35.63 0.23
C LYS A 144 13.43 -34.80 1.41
N THR A 145 14.46 -35.30 2.08
CA THR A 145 15.01 -34.70 3.32
C THR A 145 15.58 -33.30 3.09
N THR A 146 15.73 -32.52 4.14
CA THR A 146 16.50 -31.27 4.14
C THR A 146 17.83 -31.49 4.85
N ASP A 147 18.82 -30.65 4.55
CA ASP A 147 20.06 -30.53 5.32
C ASP A 147 19.85 -29.52 6.47
N ILE A 148 20.64 -29.64 7.54
CA ILE A 148 20.63 -28.69 8.66
C ILE A 148 21.55 -27.52 8.30
N ASN A 149 20.98 -26.34 8.06
CA ASN A 149 21.71 -25.08 7.87
C ASN A 149 20.86 -23.93 8.43
N ASN A 150 21.52 -22.86 8.89
CA ASN A 150 20.85 -21.67 9.44
C ASN A 150 19.84 -22.01 10.56
N ASN A 151 20.19 -23.00 11.39
CA ASN A 151 19.36 -23.54 12.47
C ASN A 151 17.98 -24.08 12.04
N ARG A 152 17.82 -24.46 10.77
CA ARG A 152 16.58 -25.03 10.20
C ARG A 152 16.88 -26.31 9.42
N GLY A 153 15.87 -27.15 9.25
CA GLY A 153 15.96 -28.39 8.46
C GLY A 153 16.60 -29.57 9.19
N GLY A 154 16.71 -30.68 8.47
CA GLY A 154 17.28 -31.97 8.89
C GLY A 154 16.47 -32.78 9.90
N SER A 155 15.36 -32.26 10.42
CA SER A 155 14.41 -33.06 11.19
C SER A 155 13.52 -33.92 10.29
N SER A 156 12.96 -35.00 10.85
CA SER A 156 12.01 -35.88 10.14
C SER A 156 10.70 -35.18 9.76
N SER A 157 10.38 -34.06 10.40
CA SER A 157 9.20 -33.22 10.10
C SER A 157 9.51 -32.08 9.11
N GLU A 158 10.78 -31.73 8.91
CA GLU A 158 11.20 -30.68 7.97
C GLU A 158 11.62 -31.27 6.64
N VAL A 159 10.68 -31.92 5.96
CA VAL A 159 10.94 -32.63 4.71
C VAL A 159 10.02 -32.14 3.61
N ASN A 160 10.48 -32.25 2.37
CA ASN A 160 9.62 -32.11 1.20
C ASN A 160 8.96 -33.47 0.93
N LEU A 161 7.72 -33.44 0.43
CA LEU A 161 7.01 -34.63 0.00
C LEU A 161 6.62 -34.51 -1.47
N THR A 162 6.71 -35.59 -2.23
CA THR A 162 6.34 -35.57 -3.64
C THR A 162 5.72 -36.88 -4.11
N MET A 163 4.79 -36.79 -5.05
CA MET A 163 4.23 -37.92 -5.78
C MET A 163 3.72 -37.46 -7.15
N GLY A 164 3.29 -38.42 -7.97
CA GLY A 164 2.79 -38.18 -9.32
C GLY A 164 3.84 -37.57 -10.24
N SER A 165 3.42 -37.07 -11.41
CA SER A 165 4.37 -36.65 -12.44
C SER A 165 4.05 -35.31 -13.11
N GLY A 166 2.76 -34.94 -13.25
CA GLY A 166 2.33 -33.73 -13.94
C GLY A 166 1.32 -32.91 -13.13
N PRO A 167 0.58 -31.97 -13.75
CA PRO A 167 -0.34 -31.11 -13.00
C PRO A 167 -1.64 -31.78 -12.56
N LEU A 168 -2.06 -32.86 -13.22
CA LEU A 168 -3.27 -33.58 -12.84
C LEU A 168 -3.09 -34.45 -11.59
N ASP A 169 -1.93 -35.12 -11.47
CA ASP A 169 -1.66 -36.13 -10.44
C ASP A 169 -0.47 -35.79 -9.54
N GLY A 170 0.37 -34.85 -9.96
CA GLY A 170 1.60 -34.47 -9.29
C GLY A 170 1.39 -33.57 -8.10
N ILE A 171 2.25 -33.78 -7.10
CA ILE A 171 2.30 -33.02 -5.86
C ILE A 171 3.77 -32.73 -5.55
N TRP A 172 4.04 -31.47 -5.23
CA TRP A 172 5.21 -31.09 -4.48
C TRP A 172 4.77 -30.35 -3.22
N GLN A 173 4.96 -30.96 -2.06
CA GLN A 173 4.83 -30.29 -0.77
C GLN A 173 6.22 -29.85 -0.35
N THR A 174 6.47 -28.55 -0.30
CA THR A 174 7.76 -28.09 0.23
C THR A 174 7.81 -28.22 1.74
N TRP A 175 9.03 -28.30 2.28
CA TRP A 175 9.25 -28.41 3.71
C TRP A 175 8.72 -27.18 4.45
N PRO A 176 8.29 -27.32 5.72
CA PRO A 176 7.54 -26.28 6.43
C PRO A 176 8.16 -24.88 6.41
N GLY A 177 9.48 -24.77 6.47
CA GLY A 177 10.16 -23.47 6.55
C GLY A 177 10.37 -22.72 5.22
N ARG A 178 9.75 -23.18 4.13
CA ARG A 178 9.76 -22.48 2.83
C ARG A 178 8.38 -22.45 2.17
N ARG A 179 7.33 -22.80 2.93
CA ARG A 179 5.96 -22.88 2.40
C ARG A 179 5.40 -21.50 2.13
N GLY A 180 5.69 -20.56 3.02
CA GLY A 180 5.29 -19.16 2.93
C GLY A 180 5.98 -18.47 1.76
N ASP A 181 7.29 -18.68 1.61
CA ASP A 181 8.11 -18.08 0.56
C ASP A 181 7.55 -18.42 -0.84
N VAL A 182 7.31 -19.71 -1.10
CA VAL A 182 6.78 -20.15 -2.41
C VAL A 182 5.33 -19.73 -2.59
N ALA A 183 4.52 -19.68 -1.52
CA ALA A 183 3.15 -19.19 -1.59
C ALA A 183 3.11 -17.71 -1.98
N ARG A 184 3.88 -16.86 -1.30
CA ARG A 184 3.94 -15.42 -1.56
C ARG A 184 4.57 -15.10 -2.92
N ALA A 185 5.52 -15.90 -3.40
CA ALA A 185 6.03 -15.78 -4.78
C ALA A 185 4.94 -16.05 -5.84
N LEU A 186 4.11 -17.06 -5.63
CA LEU A 186 3.01 -17.40 -6.56
C LEU A 186 1.85 -16.39 -6.48
N MET A 187 1.53 -15.91 -5.28
CA MET A 187 0.56 -14.82 -5.08
C MET A 187 1.03 -13.54 -5.75
N TYR A 188 2.31 -13.18 -5.62
CA TYR A 188 2.92 -12.05 -6.32
C TYR A 188 2.75 -12.16 -7.83
N LEU A 189 3.09 -13.30 -8.45
CA LEU A 189 2.94 -13.46 -9.89
C LEU A 189 1.50 -13.26 -10.35
N ALA A 190 0.53 -13.72 -9.56
CA ALA A 190 -0.89 -13.61 -9.90
C ALA A 190 -1.49 -12.20 -9.74
N VAL A 191 -0.79 -11.29 -9.06
CA VAL A 191 -1.14 -9.86 -8.99
C VAL A 191 -0.26 -9.03 -9.92
N ARG A 192 1.00 -9.39 -10.08
CA ARG A 192 1.91 -8.70 -11.00
C ARG A 192 1.47 -8.87 -12.45
N TYR A 193 1.05 -10.07 -12.84
CA TYR A 193 0.72 -10.40 -14.22
C TYR A 193 -0.78 -10.60 -14.38
N GLU A 194 -1.53 -9.52 -14.63
CA GLU A 194 -2.99 -9.53 -14.87
C GLU A 194 -3.36 -9.39 -16.36
N GLY A 195 -2.40 -9.66 -17.26
CA GLY A 195 -2.55 -9.43 -18.70
C GLY A 195 -2.29 -7.97 -19.10
N GLY A 196 -2.82 -7.58 -20.27
CA GLY A 196 -2.66 -6.22 -20.79
C GLY A 196 -1.27 -5.93 -21.36
N THR A 197 -0.83 -4.68 -21.27
CA THR A 197 0.48 -4.23 -21.75
C THR A 197 1.26 -3.51 -20.66
N ASN A 198 2.57 -3.76 -20.56
CA ASN A 198 3.43 -3.02 -19.65
C ASN A 198 3.76 -1.61 -20.14
N VAL A 199 4.54 -0.88 -19.35
CA VAL A 199 4.98 0.51 -19.59
C VAL A 199 5.73 0.70 -20.93
N ASN A 200 6.24 -0.38 -21.51
CA ASN A 200 6.94 -0.37 -22.80
C ASN A 200 6.05 -0.85 -23.96
N GLY A 201 4.75 -1.06 -23.72
CA GLY A 201 3.78 -1.52 -24.72
C GLY A 201 3.86 -3.02 -25.04
N PHE A 202 4.60 -3.82 -24.27
CA PHE A 202 4.66 -5.26 -24.48
C PHE A 202 3.50 -5.97 -23.80
N VAL A 203 2.88 -6.93 -24.49
CA VAL A 203 1.80 -7.75 -23.95
C VAL A 203 2.34 -8.66 -22.85
N GLU A 204 1.67 -8.66 -21.71
CA GLU A 204 1.98 -9.51 -20.57
C GLU A 204 0.94 -10.63 -20.42
N PRO A 205 1.29 -11.79 -19.86
CA PRO A 205 0.33 -12.84 -19.56
C PRO A 205 -0.57 -12.44 -18.39
N ASP A 206 -1.77 -13.01 -18.33
CA ASP A 206 -2.60 -13.08 -17.12
C ASP A 206 -2.31 -14.41 -16.42
N LEU A 207 -1.61 -14.35 -15.28
CA LEU A 207 -1.24 -15.51 -14.48
C LEU A 207 -2.23 -15.66 -13.32
N ILE A 208 -2.93 -16.80 -13.26
CA ILE A 208 -4.06 -16.99 -12.35
C ILE A 208 -3.83 -18.19 -11.42
N LEU A 209 -4.00 -17.98 -10.10
CA LEU A 209 -4.04 -19.09 -9.14
C LEU A 209 -5.38 -19.84 -9.19
N THR A 210 -5.35 -21.17 -9.20
CA THR A 210 -6.58 -21.98 -9.26
C THR A 210 -6.45 -23.37 -8.63
N ASP A 211 -7.50 -23.80 -7.93
CA ASP A 211 -7.61 -25.18 -7.45
C ASP A 211 -7.99 -26.17 -8.58
N ASP A 212 -8.36 -25.67 -9.76
CA ASP A 212 -8.72 -26.48 -10.92
C ASP A 212 -7.47 -26.99 -11.67
N ARG A 213 -7.08 -28.23 -11.37
CA ARG A 213 -5.94 -28.90 -12.01
C ARG A 213 -6.08 -29.05 -13.52
N SER A 214 -7.30 -29.10 -14.07
CA SER A 214 -7.48 -29.19 -15.52
C SER A 214 -7.11 -27.88 -16.21
N LYS A 215 -7.36 -26.73 -15.57
CA LYS A 215 -6.87 -25.43 -16.05
C LYS A 215 -5.34 -25.32 -15.98
N ILE A 216 -4.74 -25.85 -14.92
CA ILE A 216 -3.28 -25.90 -14.79
C ILE A 216 -2.67 -26.74 -15.93
N GLU A 217 -3.21 -27.93 -16.20
CA GLU A 217 -2.73 -28.76 -17.32
C GLU A 217 -2.91 -28.06 -18.67
N ALA A 218 -4.04 -27.38 -18.88
CA ALA A 218 -4.30 -26.63 -20.12
C ALA A 218 -3.28 -25.50 -20.37
N SER A 219 -2.57 -25.03 -19.33
CA SER A 219 -1.54 -24.00 -19.44
C SER A 219 -0.21 -24.51 -20.03
N LYS A 220 -0.07 -25.84 -20.18
CA LYS A 220 1.13 -26.50 -20.69
C LYS A 220 1.14 -26.62 -22.21
N THR A 221 1.02 -25.51 -22.91
CA THR A 221 0.91 -25.47 -24.38
C THR A 221 2.26 -25.56 -25.10
N GLY A 222 3.35 -25.21 -24.41
CA GLY A 222 4.68 -25.02 -25.01
C GLY A 222 4.86 -23.65 -25.70
N GLY A 223 3.85 -22.78 -25.67
CA GLY A 223 3.88 -21.39 -26.12
C GLY A 223 3.87 -20.40 -24.95
N ASN A 224 4.22 -19.14 -25.24
CA ASN A 224 3.93 -18.05 -24.31
C ASN A 224 2.45 -17.69 -24.51
N GLU A 225 1.65 -17.88 -23.48
CA GLU A 225 0.19 -17.76 -23.51
C GLU A 225 -0.27 -16.43 -22.93
N SER A 226 -1.40 -15.91 -23.43
CA SER A 226 -2.02 -14.71 -22.88
C SER A 226 -2.68 -14.94 -21.52
N VAL A 227 -3.05 -16.19 -21.21
CA VAL A 227 -3.62 -16.59 -19.92
C VAL A 227 -3.00 -17.93 -19.52
N ALA A 228 -2.56 -18.05 -18.27
CA ALA A 228 -2.06 -19.31 -17.74
C ALA A 228 -2.40 -19.48 -16.25
N TYR A 229 -2.49 -20.72 -15.82
CA TYR A 229 -2.94 -21.13 -14.51
C TYR A 229 -1.90 -21.99 -13.80
N MET A 230 -1.77 -21.80 -12.50
CA MET A 230 -0.93 -22.64 -11.63
C MET A 230 -1.40 -22.57 -10.19
N GLY A 231 -0.92 -23.51 -9.36
CA GLY A 231 -0.98 -23.41 -7.91
C GLY A 231 -2.37 -23.67 -7.32
N LEU A 232 -2.49 -24.66 -6.45
CA LEU A 232 -3.72 -24.89 -5.71
C LEU A 232 -3.93 -23.72 -4.74
N LYS A 233 -4.76 -22.76 -5.14
CA LYS A 233 -4.99 -21.50 -4.44
C LYS A 233 -5.25 -21.73 -2.94
N ALA A 234 -6.12 -22.67 -2.59
CA ALA A 234 -6.43 -22.98 -1.19
C ALA A 234 -5.22 -23.47 -0.39
N VAL A 235 -4.34 -24.26 -1.01
CA VAL A 235 -3.12 -24.75 -0.34
C VAL A 235 -2.13 -23.62 -0.13
N LEU A 236 -1.95 -22.76 -1.14
CA LEU A 236 -1.00 -21.63 -1.06
C LEU A 236 -1.43 -20.61 0.01
N ILE A 237 -2.74 -20.33 0.11
CA ILE A 237 -3.28 -19.49 1.20
C ILE A 237 -2.97 -20.09 2.56
N GLN A 238 -3.20 -21.40 2.74
CA GLN A 238 -2.90 -22.05 4.02
C GLN A 238 -1.41 -22.02 4.34
N TRP A 239 -0.54 -22.29 3.36
CA TRP A 239 0.91 -22.24 3.53
C TRP A 239 1.42 -20.85 3.87
N HIS A 240 0.86 -19.80 3.27
CA HIS A 240 1.16 -18.41 3.64
C HIS A 240 0.85 -18.13 5.12
N LYS A 241 -0.25 -18.67 5.66
CA LYS A 241 -0.64 -18.53 7.07
C LYS A 241 0.23 -19.37 8.02
N ASP A 242 0.59 -20.58 7.61
CA ASP A 242 1.35 -21.53 8.42
C ASP A 242 2.85 -21.15 8.55
N ASP A 243 3.38 -20.39 7.59
CA ASP A 243 4.79 -19.99 7.50
C ASP A 243 4.90 -18.47 7.26
N PRO A 244 4.88 -17.67 8.35
CA PRO A 244 4.96 -16.20 8.28
C PRO A 244 6.25 -15.70 7.63
N VAL A 245 6.27 -14.43 7.20
CA VAL A 245 7.46 -13.81 6.60
C VAL A 245 8.61 -13.72 7.61
N ASP A 246 9.77 -14.24 7.22
CA ASP A 246 11.00 -14.18 8.02
C ASP A 246 12.02 -13.16 7.47
N ASP A 247 13.13 -12.98 8.19
CA ASP A 247 14.19 -12.02 7.83
C ASP A 247 14.91 -12.40 6.54
N PHE A 248 15.00 -13.71 6.22
CA PHE A 248 15.62 -14.16 4.99
C PHE A 248 14.79 -13.71 3.79
N GLU A 249 13.47 -13.85 3.89
CA GLU A 249 12.55 -13.45 2.83
C GLU A 249 12.45 -11.93 2.67
N ARG A 250 12.46 -11.15 3.77
CA ARG A 250 12.57 -9.68 3.71
C ARG A 250 13.84 -9.23 3.01
N ARG A 251 15.00 -9.75 3.42
CA ARG A 251 16.29 -9.45 2.77
C ARG A 251 16.28 -9.81 1.29
N ARG A 252 15.67 -10.95 0.95
CA ARG A 252 15.53 -11.38 -0.45
C ARG A 252 14.70 -10.39 -1.25
N ASN A 253 13.60 -9.89 -0.70
CA ASN A 253 12.75 -8.86 -1.31
C ASN A 253 13.53 -7.56 -1.56
N ASP A 254 14.32 -7.13 -0.58
CA ASP A 254 15.17 -5.92 -0.68
C ASP A 254 16.21 -6.04 -1.79
N VAL A 255 16.96 -7.14 -1.81
CA VAL A 255 17.95 -7.41 -2.86
C VAL A 255 17.27 -7.40 -4.22
N ILE A 256 16.13 -8.08 -4.39
CA ILE A 256 15.44 -8.12 -5.67
C ILE A 256 14.97 -6.72 -6.09
N PHE A 257 14.47 -5.93 -5.15
CA PHE A 257 14.04 -4.56 -5.39
C PHE A 257 15.18 -3.69 -5.94
N GLU A 258 16.41 -3.81 -5.41
CA GLU A 258 17.59 -3.07 -5.91
C GLU A 258 17.88 -3.32 -7.41
N TYR A 259 17.48 -4.47 -7.94
CA TYR A 259 17.73 -4.87 -9.33
C TYR A 259 16.51 -4.74 -10.24
N GLN A 260 15.34 -5.20 -9.78
CA GLN A 260 14.12 -5.16 -10.58
C GLN A 260 13.34 -3.86 -10.42
N GLY A 261 13.55 -3.12 -9.33
CA GLY A 261 12.81 -1.89 -9.04
C GLY A 261 11.38 -2.12 -8.57
N ASN A 262 10.97 -3.36 -8.29
CA ASN A 262 9.67 -3.67 -7.72
C ASN A 262 9.77 -4.64 -6.53
N ARG A 263 8.79 -4.56 -5.63
CA ARG A 263 8.71 -5.34 -4.38
C ARG A 263 7.63 -6.41 -4.49
N ASN A 264 7.76 -7.51 -3.74
CA ASN A 264 6.68 -8.44 -3.51
C ASN A 264 5.80 -7.94 -2.34
N PRO A 265 4.55 -7.50 -2.61
CA PRO A 265 3.70 -6.90 -1.58
C PRO A 265 3.24 -7.90 -0.53
N PHE A 266 3.26 -9.20 -0.80
CA PHE A 266 2.87 -10.21 0.18
C PHE A 266 3.98 -10.52 1.19
N ILE A 267 5.21 -10.07 0.92
CA ILE A 267 6.32 -10.07 1.88
C ILE A 267 6.22 -8.85 2.81
N ASP A 268 5.87 -7.70 2.24
CA ASP A 268 5.81 -6.42 2.95
C ASP A 268 4.53 -6.23 3.73
N HIS A 269 3.43 -6.69 3.15
CA HIS A 269 2.06 -6.63 3.65
C HIS A 269 1.40 -8.01 3.51
N PRO A 270 1.78 -8.99 4.35
CA PRO A 270 1.19 -10.33 4.33
C PRO A 270 -0.35 -10.32 4.40
N GLU A 271 -0.93 -9.34 5.10
CA GLU A 271 -2.37 -9.13 5.25
C GLU A 271 -3.12 -8.97 3.92
N PHE A 272 -2.46 -8.47 2.86
CA PHE A 272 -3.09 -8.32 1.55
C PHE A 272 -3.52 -9.66 0.93
N ALA A 273 -2.88 -10.77 1.32
CA ALA A 273 -3.22 -12.10 0.81
C ALA A 273 -4.67 -12.49 1.16
N ALA A 274 -5.12 -12.20 2.39
CA ALA A 274 -6.48 -12.51 2.84
C ALA A 274 -7.52 -11.71 2.03
N CYS A 275 -7.27 -10.42 1.82
CA CYS A 275 -8.18 -9.57 1.05
C CYS A 275 -8.28 -10.04 -0.40
N ILE A 276 -7.16 -10.23 -1.09
CA ILE A 276 -7.18 -10.53 -2.53
C ILE A 276 -7.68 -11.95 -2.82
N PHE A 277 -7.25 -12.95 -2.04
CA PHE A 277 -7.49 -14.35 -2.40
C PHE A 277 -8.63 -15.03 -1.64
N GLU A 278 -9.03 -14.47 -0.48
CA GLU A 278 -10.14 -14.94 0.35
C GLU A 278 -11.30 -13.93 0.42
N SER A 279 -11.14 -12.73 -0.17
CA SER A 279 -12.12 -11.63 -0.10
C SER A 279 -12.38 -11.16 1.34
N ASP A 280 -11.42 -11.38 2.23
CA ASP A 280 -11.44 -10.92 3.61
C ASP A 280 -10.47 -9.76 3.78
N CYS A 281 -10.99 -8.54 3.66
CA CYS A 281 -10.21 -7.32 3.80
C CYS A 281 -10.24 -6.76 5.23
N SER A 282 -10.71 -7.53 6.22
CA SER A 282 -10.80 -7.08 7.61
C SER A 282 -9.45 -6.76 8.27
N GLY A 283 -8.37 -7.36 7.75
CA GLY A 283 -6.99 -7.07 8.15
C GLY A 283 -6.26 -6.07 7.26
N VAL A 284 -6.89 -5.61 6.17
CA VAL A 284 -6.34 -4.61 5.25
C VAL A 284 -7.12 -3.33 5.50
N ASP A 285 -6.63 -2.51 6.43
CA ASP A 285 -7.36 -1.33 6.93
C ASP A 285 -7.80 -0.45 5.76
N ALA A 286 -9.11 -0.31 5.52
CA ALA A 286 -9.66 0.53 4.45
C ALA A 286 -9.39 2.00 4.80
N GLY A 287 -8.25 2.52 4.35
CA GLY A 287 -7.69 3.81 4.75
C GLY A 287 -6.86 3.75 6.05
N THR A 288 -5.61 4.18 5.94
CA THR A 288 -4.54 4.27 6.96
C THR A 288 -3.89 2.95 7.35
N GLY A 289 -2.79 2.63 6.68
CA GLY A 289 -1.90 1.56 7.09
C GLY A 289 -1.23 1.91 8.42
N THR A 290 -1.47 1.12 9.46
CA THR A 290 -0.42 0.37 10.17
C THR A 290 -1.05 -0.45 11.30
N GLY A 291 -1.11 -1.77 11.11
CA GLY A 291 -1.22 -2.72 12.20
C GLY A 291 0.13 -2.89 12.90
N GLY A 292 0.13 -2.85 14.24
CA GLY A 292 1.29 -3.15 15.11
C GLY A 292 1.87 -4.54 14.85
N GLY A 293 3.19 -4.73 14.92
CA GLY A 293 3.99 -4.85 16.14
C GLY A 293 4.31 -6.34 16.35
N GLU A 294 5.53 -6.84 16.60
CA GLU A 294 6.84 -6.30 17.00
C GLU A 294 7.90 -7.29 16.45
N THR A 295 9.14 -6.90 16.12
CA THR A 295 10.21 -6.66 17.10
C THR A 295 11.41 -5.95 16.45
N GLY A 296 11.81 -4.82 17.03
CA GLY A 296 13.22 -4.46 17.20
C GLY A 296 13.98 -3.81 16.04
N GLY A 297 13.84 -2.49 15.89
CA GLY A 297 15.00 -1.58 15.85
C GLY A 297 15.29 -0.80 14.56
N GLY A 298 15.18 0.53 14.64
CA GLY A 298 15.97 1.45 13.79
C GLY A 298 15.18 2.31 12.79
N ASP A 299 14.43 3.27 13.33
CA ASP A 299 13.73 4.41 12.70
C ASP A 299 14.47 5.16 11.58
N THR A 300 13.76 5.42 10.45
CA THR A 300 13.81 6.70 9.73
C THR A 300 12.42 7.07 9.13
N GLY A 301 11.58 7.76 9.92
CA GLY A 301 10.73 8.89 9.52
C GLY A 301 9.66 8.74 8.40
N SER A 302 8.50 8.15 8.73
CA SER A 302 7.24 8.40 8.02
C SER A 302 6.19 8.91 9.02
N HIS A 303 5.73 10.14 8.86
CA HIS A 303 4.78 10.82 9.75
C HIS A 303 3.32 10.44 9.46
N ASP A 304 2.96 9.17 9.64
CA ASP A 304 1.58 8.69 9.52
C ASP A 304 1.01 8.37 10.91
N ALA A 305 0.95 9.39 11.76
CA ALA A 305 0.34 9.28 13.08
C ALA A 305 -1.11 9.76 13.01
N THR A 306 -2.06 8.83 13.23
CA THR A 306 -3.49 9.13 13.34
C THR A 306 -3.72 10.30 14.32
N PRO A 307 -4.44 11.36 13.94
CA PRO A 307 -4.68 12.50 14.82
C PRO A 307 -5.29 12.10 16.17
N TRP A 308 -4.88 12.77 17.24
CA TRP A 308 -5.31 12.45 18.61
C TRP A 308 -5.72 13.70 19.38
N ILE A 309 -6.51 13.51 20.45
CA ILE A 309 -6.86 14.56 21.40
C ILE A 309 -5.62 14.94 22.22
N ASN A 310 -5.14 16.17 22.04
CA ASN A 310 -3.89 16.69 22.58
C ASN A 310 -4.06 17.55 23.84
N GLU A 311 -5.16 18.27 23.91
CA GLU A 311 -5.54 19.14 25.02
C GLU A 311 -7.07 19.18 25.15
N LEU A 312 -7.58 19.24 26.38
CA LEU A 312 -9.01 19.22 26.70
C LEU A 312 -9.28 20.16 27.90
N HIS A 313 -10.27 21.03 27.78
CA HIS A 313 -10.73 21.89 28.86
C HIS A 313 -12.25 21.79 29.04
N TYR A 314 -12.71 21.45 30.25
CA TYR A 314 -14.12 21.25 30.61
C TYR A 314 -14.55 21.85 31.97
N ASP A 315 -13.62 22.17 32.89
CA ASP A 315 -13.97 22.75 34.21
C ASP A 315 -12.90 23.76 34.69
N ASN A 316 -13.34 24.89 35.23
CA ASN A 316 -12.45 25.83 35.92
C ASN A 316 -13.12 26.54 37.11
N ASN A 317 -12.31 27.22 37.91
CA ASN A 317 -12.79 28.10 38.97
C ASN A 317 -13.71 29.18 38.42
N GLY A 318 -14.93 29.26 38.95
CA GLY A 318 -15.95 30.21 38.52
C GLY A 318 -16.88 29.60 37.48
N SER A 319 -17.17 30.37 36.43
CA SER A 319 -17.90 29.86 35.27
C SER A 319 -16.92 29.29 34.25
N ASP A 320 -17.31 28.21 33.58
CA ASP A 320 -16.49 27.57 32.57
C ASP A 320 -16.28 28.51 31.38
N VAL A 321 -15.03 28.73 31.00
CA VAL A 321 -14.63 29.64 29.93
C VAL A 321 -13.57 29.01 29.05
N ASN A 322 -13.73 29.14 27.73
CA ASN A 322 -12.84 28.56 26.72
C ASN A 322 -12.81 27.03 26.68
N GLU A 323 -13.92 26.38 27.03
CA GLU A 323 -14.06 24.93 26.86
C GLU A 323 -13.82 24.50 25.41
N GLY A 324 -13.16 23.37 25.24
CA GLY A 324 -12.80 22.87 23.92
C GLY A 324 -11.76 21.78 23.94
N VAL A 325 -11.40 21.35 22.73
CA VAL A 325 -10.51 20.22 22.49
C VAL A 325 -9.50 20.62 21.43
N GLU A 326 -8.24 20.32 21.66
CA GLU A 326 -7.19 20.43 20.67
C GLU A 326 -6.85 19.08 20.07
N ILE A 327 -6.65 19.06 18.76
CA ILE A 327 -6.18 17.88 18.02
C ILE A 327 -4.72 18.10 17.63
N ALA A 328 -3.89 17.09 17.86
CA ALA A 328 -2.54 17.03 17.30
C ALA A 328 -2.43 15.90 16.29
N GLY A 329 -1.49 16.02 15.36
CA GLY A 329 -1.26 15.04 14.30
C GLY A 329 -0.19 15.52 13.32
N ALA A 330 0.06 14.70 12.30
CA ALA A 330 1.03 15.04 11.26
C ALA A 330 0.62 16.32 10.53
N VAL A 331 1.61 17.11 10.11
CA VAL A 331 1.39 18.26 9.22
C VAL A 331 0.60 17.83 7.99
N GLY A 332 -0.32 18.68 7.52
CA GLY A 332 -1.10 18.45 6.32
C GLY A 332 -2.36 17.62 6.54
N THR A 333 -2.52 16.98 7.71
CA THR A 333 -3.78 16.30 8.09
C THR A 333 -4.97 17.24 7.91
N ASP A 334 -5.91 16.88 7.03
CA ASP A 334 -7.17 17.58 6.86
C ASP A 334 -8.24 17.03 7.80
N LEU A 335 -8.74 17.90 8.68
CA LEU A 335 -9.78 17.57 9.65
C LEU A 335 -11.19 17.82 9.10
N SER A 336 -11.34 18.15 7.81
CA SER A 336 -12.65 18.35 7.17
C SER A 336 -13.49 17.08 7.24
N GLY A 337 -14.69 17.22 7.84
CA GLY A 337 -15.64 16.12 8.03
C GLY A 337 -15.44 15.32 9.33
N TRP A 338 -14.30 15.47 10.02
CA TRP A 338 -14.10 14.90 11.35
C TRP A 338 -15.05 15.51 12.37
N GLN A 339 -15.27 14.85 13.50
CA GLN A 339 -16.19 15.30 14.53
C GLN A 339 -15.61 15.08 15.94
N LEU A 340 -16.00 15.96 16.85
CA LEU A 340 -15.90 15.73 18.30
C LEU A 340 -17.30 15.49 18.85
N VAL A 341 -17.47 14.41 19.61
CA VAL A 341 -18.75 14.02 20.21
C VAL A 341 -18.60 13.90 21.72
N ALA A 342 -19.33 14.70 22.48
CA ALA A 342 -19.37 14.64 23.93
C ALA A 342 -20.47 13.70 24.42
N TYR A 343 -20.14 12.91 25.43
CA TYR A 343 -20.99 11.87 26.00
C TYR A 343 -21.16 12.07 27.50
N ASN A 344 -22.39 11.86 27.97
CA ASN A 344 -22.75 11.92 29.37
C ASN A 344 -22.54 10.54 29.99
N GLY A 345 -21.64 10.40 30.96
CA GLY A 345 -21.38 9.08 31.56
C GLY A 345 -22.42 8.64 32.58
N ASN A 346 -23.35 9.51 32.99
CA ASN A 346 -24.59 9.13 33.68
C ASN A 346 -25.69 8.65 32.71
N GLY A 347 -25.35 7.66 31.89
CA GLY A 347 -26.28 7.02 30.95
C GLY A 347 -25.65 6.62 29.63
N GLY A 348 -24.46 7.15 29.32
CA GLY A 348 -23.67 6.80 28.14
C GLY A 348 -24.11 7.48 26.84
N ALA A 349 -25.07 8.41 26.88
CA ALA A 349 -25.61 9.03 25.67
C ALA A 349 -24.81 10.24 25.21
N ALA A 350 -24.66 10.41 23.89
CA ALA A 350 -24.11 11.60 23.26
C ALA A 350 -25.03 12.80 23.51
N TYR A 351 -24.48 13.91 23.96
CA TYR A 351 -25.24 15.15 24.20
C TYR A 351 -24.79 16.34 23.35
N LYS A 352 -23.64 16.24 22.68
CA LYS A 352 -23.12 17.31 21.81
C LYS A 352 -22.19 16.77 20.74
N THR A 353 -22.30 17.31 19.52
CA THR A 353 -21.39 17.03 18.41
C THR A 353 -20.98 18.33 17.74
N ILE A 354 -19.70 18.48 17.43
CA ILE A 354 -19.19 19.54 16.57
C ILE A 354 -18.41 18.94 15.39
N SER A 355 -18.54 19.53 14.21
CA SER A 355 -17.73 19.18 13.04
C SER A 355 -16.42 19.96 13.05
N LEU A 356 -15.34 19.30 12.66
CA LEU A 356 -14.01 19.88 12.53
C LEU A 356 -13.75 20.26 11.06
N SER A 357 -12.76 21.13 10.87
CA SER A 357 -12.29 21.52 9.54
C SER A 357 -10.90 22.14 9.55
N GLY A 358 -10.29 22.14 8.36
CA GLY A 358 -8.99 22.72 8.08
C GLY A 358 -7.82 21.79 8.41
N THR A 359 -6.63 22.23 8.02
CA THR A 359 -5.42 21.40 8.06
C THR A 359 -4.51 21.72 9.25
N LEU A 360 -3.74 20.72 9.70
CA LEU A 360 -2.68 20.90 10.71
C LEU A 360 -1.43 21.49 10.04
N ALA A 361 -0.92 22.60 10.59
CA ALA A 361 0.32 23.24 10.12
C ALA A 361 1.54 22.64 10.83
N ASP A 362 2.70 22.62 10.18
CA ASP A 362 3.94 22.20 10.84
C ASP A 362 4.33 23.23 11.92
N GLN A 363 4.27 22.80 13.18
CA GLN A 363 4.69 23.59 14.34
C GLN A 363 6.01 23.06 14.91
N GLN A 364 6.24 21.75 14.84
CA GLN A 364 7.46 21.11 15.31
C GLN A 364 7.62 19.72 14.70
N SER A 365 8.74 19.48 14.02
CA SER A 365 9.17 18.16 13.54
C SER A 365 8.11 17.44 12.69
N GLY A 366 7.39 18.14 11.80
CA GLY A 366 6.37 17.52 10.94
C GLY A 366 5.03 17.26 11.65
N PHE A 367 4.80 17.87 12.81
CA PHE A 367 3.56 17.77 13.57
C PHE A 367 2.95 19.15 13.83
N GLY A 368 1.63 19.18 13.94
CA GLY A 368 0.83 20.37 14.20
C GLY A 368 -0.30 20.14 15.19
N THR A 369 -0.83 21.23 15.73
CA THR A 369 -2.00 21.24 16.62
C THR A 369 -3.08 22.19 16.10
N LYS A 370 -4.34 21.92 16.43
CA LYS A 370 -5.48 22.81 16.13
C LYS A 370 -6.58 22.70 17.17
N PHE A 371 -6.94 23.85 17.74
CA PHE A 371 -7.96 23.94 18.79
C PHE A 371 -9.36 24.17 18.23
N PHE A 372 -10.34 23.48 18.81
CA PHE A 372 -11.75 23.58 18.48
C PHE A 372 -12.55 23.90 19.75
N ALA A 373 -13.19 25.08 19.75
CA ALA A 373 -14.06 25.49 20.83
C ALA A 373 -15.31 24.59 20.90
N MET A 374 -15.62 24.10 22.10
CA MET A 374 -16.76 23.24 22.37
C MET A 374 -17.39 23.63 23.70
N SER A 375 -18.18 24.71 23.71
CA SER A 375 -18.79 25.22 24.94
C SER A 375 -19.84 24.25 25.51
N GLY A 376 -20.05 24.29 26.83
CA GLY A 376 -21.05 23.50 27.56
C GLY A 376 -20.72 22.01 27.58
N LEU A 377 -19.45 21.67 27.80
CA LEU A 377 -19.06 20.38 28.32
C LEU A 377 -19.58 20.27 29.77
N GLN A 378 -19.78 19.04 30.22
CA GLN A 378 -20.36 18.79 31.54
C GLN A 378 -19.25 18.64 32.57
N ASN A 379 -19.44 19.26 33.73
CA ASN A 379 -18.50 19.15 34.85
C ASN A 379 -18.92 17.96 35.71
N GLY A 380 -17.95 17.21 36.24
CA GLY A 380 -18.18 16.04 37.08
C GLY A 380 -18.05 14.70 36.35
N GLY A 381 -17.93 13.62 37.12
CA GLY A 381 -17.48 12.33 36.62
C GLY A 381 -18.48 11.17 36.69
N PRO A 382 -18.39 10.22 35.74
CA PRO A 382 -17.59 10.28 34.52
C PRO A 382 -18.36 10.95 33.37
N ASP A 383 -17.67 11.69 32.50
CA ASP A 383 -18.15 12.20 31.20
C ASP A 383 -17.00 12.09 30.18
N GLY A 384 -17.27 12.20 28.87
CA GLY A 384 -16.24 11.91 27.87
C GLY A 384 -16.38 12.57 26.50
N ILE A 385 -15.29 12.49 25.73
CA ILE A 385 -15.14 13.05 24.39
C ILE A 385 -14.65 11.95 23.46
N ALA A 386 -15.35 11.79 22.33
CA ALA A 386 -14.92 10.97 21.22
C ALA A 386 -14.39 11.84 20.07
N LEU A 387 -13.23 11.49 19.54
CA LEU A 387 -12.75 11.92 18.24
C LEU A 387 -13.25 10.92 17.19
N VAL A 388 -13.90 11.42 16.15
CA VAL A 388 -14.52 10.62 15.09
C VAL A 388 -14.01 11.15 13.75
N ASP A 389 -13.59 10.26 12.85
CA ASP A 389 -13.08 10.67 11.55
C ASP A 389 -14.20 11.10 10.58
N ASN A 390 -13.79 11.54 9.38
CA ASN A 390 -14.71 11.99 8.34
C ASN A 390 -15.62 10.89 7.75
N SER A 391 -15.35 9.62 8.05
CA SER A 391 -16.18 8.47 7.68
C SER A 391 -17.21 8.13 8.77
N GLY A 392 -17.11 8.76 9.94
CA GLY A 392 -17.95 8.47 11.11
C GLY A 392 -17.39 7.37 12.02
N LYS A 393 -16.13 6.93 11.83
CA LYS A 393 -15.48 5.92 12.65
C LYS A 393 -14.87 6.54 13.91
N LEU A 394 -15.01 5.87 15.04
CA LEU A 394 -14.41 6.27 16.31
C LEU A 394 -12.88 6.13 16.26
N VAL A 395 -12.16 7.23 16.45
CA VAL A 395 -10.68 7.28 16.49
C VAL A 395 -10.17 7.21 17.92
N GLN A 396 -10.79 7.96 18.83
CA GLN A 396 -10.41 7.98 20.24
C GLN A 396 -11.64 8.22 21.11
N PHE A 397 -11.74 7.56 22.26
CA PHE A 397 -12.79 7.83 23.23
C PHE A 397 -12.19 7.99 24.63
N LEU A 398 -12.05 9.24 25.06
CA LEU A 398 -11.50 9.60 26.37
C LEU A 398 -12.61 10.01 27.32
N SER A 399 -12.44 9.72 28.61
CA SER A 399 -13.31 10.22 29.67
C SER A 399 -12.51 10.89 30.76
N TYR A 400 -13.12 11.82 31.48
CA TYR A 400 -12.55 12.42 32.68
C TYR A 400 -13.33 11.94 33.90
N GLU A 401 -12.62 11.89 35.05
CA GLU A 401 -13.17 11.51 36.35
C GLU A 401 -13.80 10.10 36.44
N GLY A 402 -13.43 9.19 35.54
CA GLY A 402 -13.83 7.78 35.57
C GLY A 402 -13.98 7.20 34.16
N THR A 403 -14.59 6.02 34.06
CA THR A 403 -14.91 5.37 32.77
C THR A 403 -16.40 5.04 32.69
N PHE A 404 -16.92 4.96 31.48
CA PHE A 404 -18.30 4.51 31.20
C PHE A 404 -18.38 3.92 29.79
N THR A 405 -19.49 3.26 29.48
CA THR A 405 -19.77 2.73 28.14
C THR A 405 -20.78 3.61 27.45
N ALA A 406 -20.51 4.01 26.20
CA ALA A 406 -21.47 4.80 25.43
C ALA A 406 -22.64 3.93 24.94
N THR A 407 -23.84 4.52 24.91
CA THR A 407 -25.10 3.82 24.54
C THR A 407 -25.58 4.15 23.13
N ASP A 408 -25.04 5.20 22.52
CA ASP A 408 -25.36 5.68 21.17
C ASP A 408 -24.13 6.32 20.51
N GLY A 409 -24.33 6.94 19.34
CA GLY A 409 -23.29 7.63 18.59
C GLY A 409 -22.19 6.72 18.05
N ALA A 410 -21.11 7.33 17.55
CA ALA A 410 -19.96 6.60 17.00
C ALA A 410 -19.24 5.72 18.03
N ALA A 411 -19.42 6.00 19.33
CA ALA A 411 -18.83 5.23 20.42
C ALA A 411 -19.77 4.15 20.98
N GLN A 412 -20.94 3.89 20.36
CA GLN A 412 -21.92 2.95 20.89
C GLN A 412 -21.31 1.58 21.25
N GLY A 413 -21.51 1.17 22.50
CA GLY A 413 -21.01 -0.09 23.06
C GLY A 413 -19.52 -0.07 23.45
N GLN A 414 -18.79 1.02 23.18
CA GLN A 414 -17.38 1.16 23.55
C GLN A 414 -17.24 1.75 24.95
N SER A 415 -16.30 1.22 25.73
CA SER A 415 -15.92 1.81 27.02
C SER A 415 -14.86 2.88 26.81
N SER A 416 -15.03 4.03 27.47
CA SER A 416 -14.08 5.14 27.42
C SER A 416 -12.78 4.81 28.14
N THR A 417 -11.70 5.48 27.74
CA THR A 417 -10.40 5.46 28.45
C THR A 417 -10.30 6.67 29.37
N ALA A 418 -10.13 6.46 30.68
CA ALA A 418 -10.01 7.55 31.63
C ALA A 418 -8.69 8.31 31.46
N ILE A 419 -8.77 9.64 31.38
CA ILE A 419 -7.64 10.54 31.53
C ILE A 419 -7.20 10.49 33.00
N PRO A 420 -5.92 10.23 33.31
CA PRO A 420 -5.45 9.98 34.67
C PRO A 420 -5.34 11.25 35.55
N VAL A 421 -5.80 12.40 35.04
CA VAL A 421 -5.86 13.69 35.71
C VAL A 421 -7.23 14.33 35.45
N SER A 422 -7.66 15.23 36.33
CA SER A 422 -8.94 15.91 36.21
C SER A 422 -8.81 17.40 36.48
N GLU A 423 -9.73 18.16 35.92
CA GLU A 423 -9.98 19.54 36.33
C GLU A 423 -10.94 19.51 37.52
N THR A 424 -11.01 20.62 38.25
CA THR A 424 -11.92 20.76 39.39
C THR A 424 -12.45 22.19 39.38
N SER A 425 -13.50 22.44 40.15
CA SER A 425 -13.96 23.81 40.50
C SER A 425 -12.89 24.73 41.11
N SER A 426 -11.67 24.24 41.37
CA SER A 426 -10.52 25.03 41.80
C SER A 426 -9.41 25.18 40.76
N THR A 427 -9.52 24.54 39.59
CA THR A 427 -8.60 24.68 38.47
C THR A 427 -8.54 26.15 38.05
N ALA A 428 -7.33 26.70 37.91
CA ALA A 428 -7.17 28.11 37.57
C ALA A 428 -7.66 28.39 36.14
N VAL A 429 -8.33 29.54 35.93
CA VAL A 429 -8.76 29.98 34.61
C VAL A 429 -7.58 30.01 33.64
N GLY A 430 -7.76 29.44 32.44
CA GLY A 430 -6.71 29.31 31.43
C GLY A 430 -5.76 28.13 31.67
N HIS A 431 -6.16 27.14 32.47
CA HIS A 431 -5.51 25.82 32.52
C HIS A 431 -6.39 24.81 31.79
N ALA A 432 -5.76 23.76 31.29
CA ALA A 432 -6.39 22.65 30.61
C ALA A 432 -5.73 21.33 30.99
N LEU A 433 -6.39 20.21 30.69
CA LEU A 433 -5.73 18.92 30.58
C LEU A 433 -4.88 18.93 29.30
N GLN A 434 -3.58 18.64 29.40
CA GLN A 434 -2.66 18.64 28.27
C GLN A 434 -1.77 17.41 28.26
N LEU A 435 -1.42 16.93 27.07
CA LEU A 435 -0.35 15.95 26.88
C LEU A 435 1.04 16.60 27.01
N THR A 436 1.95 15.93 27.74
CA THR A 436 3.37 16.27 27.89
C THR A 436 4.26 15.05 27.68
N GLY A 437 5.54 15.27 27.37
CA GLY A 437 6.49 14.19 27.06
C GLY A 437 7.11 14.37 25.68
N SER A 438 7.73 13.32 25.15
CA SER A 438 8.38 13.40 23.84
C SER A 438 8.12 12.15 23.01
N GLY A 439 7.69 12.33 21.76
CA GLY A 439 7.32 11.23 20.88
C GLY A 439 6.61 11.68 19.61
N SER A 440 5.95 10.75 18.93
CA SER A 440 5.29 10.98 17.64
C SER A 440 3.88 10.38 17.54
N LYS A 441 3.37 9.78 18.63
CA LYS A 441 2.03 9.22 18.73
C LYS A 441 1.43 9.44 20.12
N TYR A 442 0.10 9.39 20.24
CA TYR A 442 -0.65 9.61 21.50
C TYR A 442 -0.05 8.88 22.71
N SER A 443 0.33 7.60 22.56
CA SER A 443 0.84 6.75 23.64
C SER A 443 2.19 7.17 24.21
N ASP A 444 2.92 8.06 23.54
CA ASP A 444 4.24 8.53 23.99
C ASP A 444 4.13 9.67 25.01
N PHE A 445 2.93 10.23 25.17
CA PHE A 445 2.67 11.37 26.02
C PHE A 445 1.87 10.97 27.26
N THR A 446 1.93 11.82 28.27
CA THR A 446 1.21 11.66 29.54
C THR A 446 0.39 12.91 29.82
N TRP A 447 -0.79 12.74 30.41
CA TRP A 447 -1.67 13.86 30.74
C TRP A 447 -1.21 14.60 32.00
N GLN A 448 -1.28 15.92 31.97
CA GLN A 448 -1.07 16.83 33.10
C GLN A 448 -2.12 17.95 33.10
N VAL A 449 -2.25 18.69 34.22
CA VAL A 449 -3.06 19.92 34.29
C VAL A 449 -2.11 21.10 34.33
N THR A 450 -2.14 21.97 33.33
CA THR A 450 -1.23 23.13 33.22
C THR A 450 -1.88 24.25 32.41
N ALA A 451 -1.21 25.40 32.28
CA ALA A 451 -1.68 26.53 31.50
C ALA A 451 -1.90 26.15 30.02
N SER A 452 -3.05 26.52 29.46
CA SER A 452 -3.49 26.15 28.11
C SER A 452 -2.58 26.71 27.01
N THR A 453 -2.43 25.99 25.89
CA THR A 453 -1.53 26.35 24.77
C THR A 453 -2.21 26.26 23.41
N TYR A 454 -3.50 26.59 23.34
CA TYR A 454 -4.31 26.43 22.13
C TYR A 454 -3.65 26.92 20.83
N ASN A 455 -3.67 26.06 19.82
CA ASN A 455 -3.03 26.18 18.51
C ASN A 455 -1.51 26.31 18.58
N GLN A 456 -0.87 25.76 19.62
CA GLN A 456 0.58 25.66 19.78
C GLN A 456 0.93 24.31 20.42
N VAL A 457 2.17 23.86 20.26
CA VAL A 457 2.67 22.67 20.95
C VAL A 457 2.56 22.86 22.47
N ASN A 458 2.09 21.83 23.19
CA ASN A 458 1.87 21.91 24.62
C ASN A 458 3.14 22.21 25.43
N ALA A 459 2.97 22.84 26.58
CA ALA A 459 4.08 23.12 27.48
C ALA A 459 4.69 21.80 28.01
N GLY A 460 5.95 21.55 27.67
CA GLY A 460 6.65 20.30 28.04
C GLY A 460 6.45 19.14 27.06
N GLN A 461 5.71 19.37 25.97
CA GLN A 461 5.60 18.43 24.86
C GLN A 461 6.70 18.69 23.82
N SER A 462 7.24 17.63 23.24
CA SER A 462 8.19 17.69 22.11
C SER A 462 7.87 16.61 21.09
N PHE A 463 7.59 17.01 19.86
CA PHE A 463 7.45 16.06 18.76
C PHE A 463 8.81 15.61 18.24
N ASN A 464 9.04 14.29 18.26
CA ASN A 464 10.27 13.66 17.79
C ASN A 464 9.97 12.87 16.51
N GLY A 465 10.24 13.48 15.36
CA GLY A 465 10.41 12.80 14.08
C GLY A 465 11.55 13.48 13.33
N GLY A 466 12.18 12.74 12.41
CA GLY A 466 13.47 13.09 11.79
C GLY A 466 13.61 14.54 11.32
N THR A 467 14.86 15.00 11.32
CA THR A 467 15.30 16.34 10.87
C THR A 467 14.54 16.88 9.66
N PRO A 468 14.32 18.21 9.56
CA PRO A 468 13.67 18.82 8.40
C PRO A 468 14.41 18.44 7.12
N VAL A 469 13.78 17.61 6.29
CA VAL A 469 14.33 17.30 4.97
C VAL A 469 13.93 18.45 4.05
N THR A 470 14.85 19.38 3.82
CA THR A 470 14.82 20.17 2.60
C THR A 470 15.31 19.27 1.47
N ASP A 471 14.44 18.43 0.92
CA ASP A 471 14.73 17.69 -0.32
C ASP A 471 14.23 18.51 -1.53
N PRO A 472 14.89 18.42 -2.70
CA PRO A 472 14.47 19.16 -3.88
C PRO A 472 13.14 18.56 -4.35
N VAL A 473 12.13 19.41 -4.50
CA VAL A 473 10.82 18.99 -5.02
C VAL A 473 11.02 18.41 -6.41
N VAL A 474 10.93 17.09 -6.54
CA VAL A 474 10.65 16.45 -7.84
C VAL A 474 9.16 16.67 -8.05
N GLU A 475 8.83 17.79 -8.69
CA GLU A 475 7.46 18.15 -9.02
C GLU A 475 6.84 17.04 -9.88
N ASP A 476 5.68 16.51 -9.48
CA ASP A 476 4.98 15.51 -10.28
C ASP A 476 4.62 16.14 -11.63
N THR A 477 4.87 15.41 -12.70
CA THR A 477 4.65 15.89 -14.07
C THR A 477 3.42 15.27 -14.69
N PHE A 478 2.72 14.32 -14.07
CA PHE A 478 1.56 13.65 -14.66
C PHE A 478 0.38 13.59 -13.70
N PHE A 479 -0.75 14.14 -14.13
CA PHE A 479 -1.98 14.22 -13.36
C PHE A 479 -3.12 13.67 -14.21
N GLU A 480 -4.02 12.86 -13.63
CA GLU A 480 -5.13 12.25 -14.36
C GLU A 480 -6.47 12.30 -13.63
N MET A 481 -7.55 12.37 -14.39
CA MET A 481 -8.91 12.31 -13.93
C MET A 481 -9.65 11.20 -14.67
N ASN A 482 -9.95 10.11 -13.95
CA ASN A 482 -10.56 8.89 -14.51
C ASN A 482 -12.05 8.73 -14.11
N SER A 483 -12.70 9.78 -13.61
CA SER A 483 -14.13 9.73 -13.31
C SER A 483 -14.97 9.96 -14.56
N VAL A 484 -15.78 8.95 -14.88
CA VAL A 484 -16.74 8.96 -15.97
C VAL A 484 -17.82 10.01 -15.72
N SER A 485 -17.99 10.95 -16.66
CA SER A 485 -18.97 12.04 -16.54
C SER A 485 -19.80 12.18 -17.81
N ALA A 486 -21.12 12.34 -17.67
CA ALA A 486 -22.01 12.52 -18.81
C ALA A 486 -21.76 13.89 -19.49
N ILE A 487 -21.76 13.88 -20.82
CA ILE A 487 -21.78 15.08 -21.65
C ILE A 487 -23.23 15.30 -22.07
N PRO A 488 -23.92 16.33 -21.54
CA PRO A 488 -25.30 16.62 -21.88
C PRO A 488 -25.44 17.21 -23.30
N ASP A 489 -26.52 16.83 -23.98
CA ASP A 489 -26.89 17.29 -25.33
C ASP A 489 -26.96 18.82 -25.39
N ASN A 490 -26.40 19.43 -26.44
CA ASN A 490 -26.34 20.87 -26.68
C ASN A 490 -25.99 21.71 -25.42
N SER A 491 -25.06 21.20 -24.62
CA SER A 491 -24.70 21.80 -23.34
C SER A 491 -23.25 21.51 -22.97
N ALA A 492 -22.78 22.13 -21.90
CA ALA A 492 -21.40 22.02 -21.44
C ALA A 492 -21.33 21.33 -20.08
N MET A 493 -20.27 20.55 -19.90
CA MET A 493 -19.84 20.03 -18.61
C MET A 493 -18.39 20.47 -18.33
N ALA A 494 -18.00 20.44 -17.06
CA ALA A 494 -16.65 20.74 -16.65
C ALA A 494 -16.13 19.61 -15.74
N SER A 495 -14.90 19.18 -15.98
CA SER A 495 -14.16 18.27 -15.13
C SER A 495 -12.93 19.00 -14.58
N THR A 496 -12.65 18.82 -13.29
CA THR A 496 -11.52 19.47 -12.62
C THR A 496 -10.43 18.47 -12.29
N LEU A 497 -9.18 18.93 -12.31
CA LEU A 497 -8.00 18.15 -11.97
C LEU A 497 -7.04 19.04 -11.20
N ASP A 498 -6.66 18.64 -10.00
CA ASP A 498 -5.68 19.38 -9.20
C ASP A 498 -4.26 18.99 -9.61
N VAL A 499 -3.46 20.01 -9.94
CA VAL A 499 -2.06 19.86 -10.32
C VAL A 499 -1.20 20.40 -9.18
N ASP A 500 -0.43 19.53 -8.54
CA ASP A 500 0.57 19.94 -7.55
C ASP A 500 1.96 19.95 -8.18
N ASN A 501 2.16 20.90 -9.10
CA ASN A 501 3.45 21.15 -9.75
C ASN A 501 3.74 22.66 -9.71
N SER A 502 4.81 23.09 -9.06
CA SER A 502 5.14 24.51 -8.87
C SER A 502 5.78 25.20 -10.10
N THR A 503 5.97 24.48 -11.20
CA THR A 503 6.50 25.03 -12.46
C THR A 503 5.65 26.20 -12.96
N THR A 504 6.28 27.24 -13.51
CA THR A 504 5.59 28.49 -13.89
C THR A 504 5.44 28.70 -15.41
N SER A 505 5.99 27.80 -16.22
CA SER A 505 5.98 27.88 -17.68
C SER A 505 6.54 26.60 -18.30
N GLY A 506 6.04 26.21 -19.47
CA GLY A 506 6.50 25.01 -20.17
C GLY A 506 5.50 24.57 -21.23
N THR A 507 5.52 23.30 -21.59
CA THR A 507 4.43 22.70 -22.36
C THR A 507 3.70 21.67 -21.51
N ALA A 508 2.43 21.43 -21.78
CA ALA A 508 1.74 20.24 -21.28
C ALA A 508 1.17 19.42 -22.42
N THR A 509 1.12 18.11 -22.22
CA THR A 509 0.39 17.17 -23.06
C THR A 509 -0.93 16.83 -22.35
N VAL A 510 -2.05 17.13 -22.98
CA VAL A 510 -3.39 16.87 -22.47
C VAL A 510 -3.98 15.70 -23.23
N ASN A 511 -4.23 14.57 -22.57
CA ASN A 511 -4.90 13.43 -23.20
C ASN A 511 -6.38 13.48 -22.86
N VAL A 512 -7.24 13.23 -23.84
CA VAL A 512 -8.70 13.23 -23.65
C VAL A 512 -9.28 11.97 -24.27
N ASN A 513 -10.13 11.28 -23.51
CA ASN A 513 -10.91 10.13 -23.95
C ASN A 513 -12.40 10.40 -23.70
N ILE A 514 -13.14 10.62 -24.78
CA ILE A 514 -14.58 10.87 -24.78
C ILE A 514 -15.25 9.87 -25.72
N SER A 515 -16.33 9.26 -25.24
CA SER A 515 -17.29 8.54 -26.07
C SER A 515 -18.37 9.50 -26.56
N HIS A 516 -18.56 9.62 -27.87
CA HIS A 516 -19.59 10.46 -28.50
C HIS A 516 -19.90 9.94 -29.90
N THR A 517 -21.17 9.93 -30.30
CA THR A 517 -21.64 9.44 -31.61
C THR A 517 -21.42 10.41 -32.76
N TYR A 518 -21.08 11.67 -32.46
CA TYR A 518 -20.66 12.65 -33.47
C TYR A 518 -19.56 13.56 -32.91
N ARG A 519 -18.30 13.22 -33.17
CA ARG A 519 -17.10 13.91 -32.66
C ARG A 519 -17.06 15.40 -33.03
N GLY A 520 -17.64 15.76 -34.16
CA GLY A 520 -17.72 17.12 -34.67
C GLY A 520 -18.52 18.07 -33.78
N ASP A 521 -19.37 17.56 -32.90
CA ASP A 521 -20.18 18.39 -32.00
C ASP A 521 -19.38 18.89 -30.80
N ILE A 522 -18.28 18.19 -30.48
CA ILE A 522 -17.51 18.44 -29.27
C ILE A 522 -16.46 19.53 -29.49
N SER A 523 -16.47 20.51 -28.60
CA SER A 523 -15.36 21.43 -28.37
C SER A 523 -14.75 21.22 -26.99
N LEU A 524 -13.44 21.44 -26.89
CA LEU A 524 -12.64 21.25 -25.69
C LEU A 524 -11.86 22.51 -25.35
N VAL A 525 -12.05 23.02 -24.14
CA VAL A 525 -11.30 24.15 -23.59
C VAL A 525 -10.71 23.75 -22.25
N LEU A 526 -9.39 23.87 -22.12
CA LEU A 526 -8.68 23.69 -20.85
C LEU A 526 -8.47 25.06 -20.20
N THR A 527 -8.79 25.21 -18.92
CA THR A 527 -8.57 26.44 -18.15
C THR A 527 -7.53 26.18 -17.05
N SER A 528 -6.50 27.02 -16.96
CA SER A 528 -5.48 26.95 -15.91
C SER A 528 -5.99 27.46 -14.56
N PRO A 529 -5.27 27.20 -13.46
CA PRO A 529 -5.57 27.76 -12.13
C PRO A 529 -5.57 29.29 -12.11
N THR A 530 -4.79 29.90 -13.01
CA THR A 530 -4.71 31.36 -13.20
C THR A 530 -5.82 31.92 -14.09
N GLY A 531 -6.70 31.07 -14.65
CA GLY A 531 -7.81 31.45 -15.52
C GLY A 531 -7.47 31.57 -17.01
N ALA A 532 -6.25 31.22 -17.43
CA ALA A 532 -5.88 31.21 -18.85
C ALA A 532 -6.57 30.03 -19.57
N GLN A 533 -7.12 30.27 -20.76
CA GLN A 533 -7.85 29.27 -21.52
C GLN A 533 -7.05 28.80 -22.75
N TYR A 534 -7.05 27.49 -22.97
CA TYR A 534 -6.39 26.81 -24.08
C TYR A 534 -7.44 26.02 -24.88
N GLN A 535 -7.66 26.42 -26.14
CA GLN A 535 -8.52 25.68 -27.05
C GLN A 535 -7.79 24.41 -27.50
N LEU A 536 -8.30 23.25 -27.09
CA LEU A 536 -7.72 21.95 -27.48
C LEU A 536 -8.33 21.46 -28.81
N LYS A 537 -9.66 21.55 -28.92
CA LYS A 537 -10.43 21.14 -30.11
C LYS A 537 -11.59 22.09 -30.35
N ASN A 538 -11.78 22.54 -31.59
CA ASN A 538 -13.00 23.23 -32.02
C ASN A 538 -14.05 22.22 -32.47
N TYR A 539 -15.33 22.56 -32.29
CA TYR A 539 -16.41 21.85 -32.96
C TYR A 539 -16.30 22.06 -34.47
N ASN A 540 -16.68 21.06 -35.25
CA ASN A 540 -16.64 21.04 -36.70
C ASN A 540 -17.77 20.17 -37.22
N GLY A 541 -18.85 20.78 -37.71
CA GLY A 541 -20.01 20.05 -38.25
C GLY A 541 -19.74 19.23 -39.52
N SER A 542 -18.49 19.19 -40.02
CA SER A 542 -18.06 18.26 -41.08
C SER A 542 -17.29 17.04 -40.54
N ASP A 543 -17.01 16.97 -39.24
CA ASP A 543 -16.28 15.87 -38.58
C ASP A 543 -17.25 14.82 -38.03
N SER A 544 -17.69 13.92 -38.89
CA SER A 544 -18.70 12.89 -38.57
C SER A 544 -18.15 11.60 -37.96
N ALA A 545 -16.92 11.61 -37.42
CA ALA A 545 -16.35 10.43 -36.76
C ALA A 545 -16.94 10.26 -35.36
N ASP A 546 -16.76 9.08 -34.76
CA ASP A 546 -17.11 8.84 -33.35
C ASP A 546 -15.91 9.14 -32.44
N ASN A 547 -16.19 9.52 -31.19
CA ASN A 547 -15.27 9.60 -30.05
C ASN A 547 -14.11 10.62 -30.17
N VAL A 548 -13.72 11.25 -29.06
CA VAL A 548 -12.46 12.02 -29.00
C VAL A 548 -11.45 11.19 -28.21
N VAL A 549 -10.48 10.57 -28.89
CA VAL A 549 -9.35 9.88 -28.26
C VAL A 549 -8.07 10.51 -28.81
N GLU A 550 -7.68 11.64 -28.25
CA GLU A 550 -6.66 12.51 -28.81
C GLU A 550 -5.76 13.12 -27.73
N SER A 551 -4.55 13.52 -28.13
CA SER A 551 -3.55 14.19 -27.30
C SER A 551 -3.29 15.60 -27.85
N TYR A 552 -3.34 16.60 -26.98
CA TYR A 552 -3.16 18.00 -27.33
C TYR A 552 -1.95 18.59 -26.60
N MET A 553 -1.06 19.26 -27.32
CA MET A 553 0.06 19.96 -26.70
C MET A 553 -0.31 21.43 -26.49
N VAL A 554 -0.18 21.93 -25.26
CA VAL A 554 -0.45 23.32 -24.89
C VAL A 554 0.81 24.01 -24.40
N ASN A 555 0.97 25.29 -24.76
CA ASN A 555 2.06 26.13 -24.24
C ASN A 555 1.56 26.84 -22.98
N LEU A 556 2.08 26.46 -21.82
CA LEU A 556 1.65 26.95 -20.53
C LEU A 556 2.21 28.35 -20.27
N SER A 557 1.37 29.22 -19.70
CA SER A 557 1.80 30.53 -19.20
C SER A 557 1.30 30.76 -17.78
N GLY A 558 2.21 31.14 -16.88
CA GLY A 558 1.91 31.35 -15.46
C GLY A 558 1.94 30.06 -14.64
N SER A 559 1.61 30.18 -13.35
CA SER A 559 1.65 29.05 -12.41
C SER A 559 0.79 27.87 -12.90
N VAL A 560 1.37 26.67 -12.88
CA VAL A 560 0.65 25.43 -13.23
C VAL A 560 0.05 24.75 -12.01
N LYS A 561 0.46 25.13 -10.79
CA LYS A 561 -0.06 24.62 -9.52
C LYS A 561 -1.49 25.10 -9.28
N GLY A 562 -2.37 24.17 -8.93
CA GLY A 562 -3.76 24.41 -8.56
C GLY A 562 -4.75 23.67 -9.47
N THR A 563 -6.02 24.04 -9.34
CA THR A 563 -7.12 23.37 -10.04
C THR A 563 -7.19 23.77 -11.51
N TRP A 564 -6.99 22.80 -12.39
CA TRP A 564 -7.28 22.90 -13.81
C TRP A 564 -8.71 22.48 -14.11
N GLN A 565 -9.31 23.04 -15.15
CA GLN A 565 -10.67 22.69 -15.59
C GLN A 565 -10.71 22.37 -17.08
N LEU A 566 -11.09 21.14 -17.43
CA LEU A 566 -11.46 20.77 -18.79
C LEU A 566 -12.96 21.00 -18.98
N ARG A 567 -13.32 21.97 -19.82
CA ARG A 567 -14.68 22.18 -20.28
C ARG A 567 -14.90 21.40 -21.58
N VAL A 568 -15.90 20.54 -21.56
CA VAL A 568 -16.38 19.78 -22.72
C VAL A 568 -17.76 20.31 -23.09
N GLN A 569 -17.93 20.76 -24.32
CA GLN A 569 -19.22 21.29 -24.77
C GLN A 569 -19.65 20.63 -26.07
N ASP A 570 -20.87 20.14 -26.06
CA ASP A 570 -21.66 19.78 -27.23
C ASP A 570 -22.39 21.03 -27.76
N HIS A 571 -22.36 21.24 -29.08
CA HIS A 571 -22.93 22.41 -29.77
C HIS A 571 -24.20 22.11 -30.57
N TYR A 572 -24.59 20.85 -30.72
CA TYR A 572 -25.75 20.45 -31.53
C TYR A 572 -26.73 19.61 -30.72
N ASN A 573 -27.95 19.48 -31.21
CA ASN A 573 -28.95 18.62 -30.58
C ASN A 573 -28.90 17.22 -31.19
N GLN A 574 -29.16 16.18 -30.39
CA GLN A 574 -29.46 14.77 -30.69
C GLN A 574 -28.45 13.79 -30.08
N ASP A 575 -27.18 14.19 -30.01
CA ASP A 575 -26.10 13.34 -29.57
C ASP A 575 -25.78 13.64 -28.10
N VAL A 576 -25.38 12.60 -27.37
CA VAL A 576 -24.89 12.72 -25.99
C VAL A 576 -23.64 11.89 -25.90
N GLY A 577 -22.81 12.17 -24.90
CA GLY A 577 -21.60 11.39 -24.70
C GLY A 577 -21.16 11.25 -23.27
N THR A 578 -19.92 10.84 -23.14
CA THR A 578 -19.30 10.55 -21.86
C THR A 578 -17.85 10.93 -21.92
N LEU A 579 -17.40 11.78 -21.00
CA LEU A 579 -15.98 11.97 -20.72
C LEU A 579 -15.53 10.77 -19.88
N ASN A 580 -14.71 9.91 -20.48
CA ASN A 580 -14.23 8.67 -19.84
C ASN A 580 -13.01 8.95 -18.96
N ALA A 581 -12.06 9.73 -19.49
CA ALA A 581 -10.85 10.13 -18.79
C ALA A 581 -10.18 11.33 -19.45
N TRP A 582 -9.40 12.08 -18.70
CA TRP A 582 -8.43 13.02 -19.25
C TRP A 582 -7.22 13.20 -18.32
N SER A 583 -6.08 13.61 -18.87
CA SER A 583 -4.84 13.79 -18.11
C SER A 583 -4.09 15.04 -18.55
N ILE A 584 -3.25 15.59 -17.67
CA ILE A 584 -2.27 16.64 -17.97
C ILE A 584 -0.88 16.09 -17.65
N LYS A 585 0.02 16.10 -18.63
CA LYS A 585 1.45 15.86 -18.43
C LYS A 585 2.24 17.15 -18.64
N ILE A 586 2.89 17.70 -17.62
CA ILE A 586 3.84 18.81 -17.74
C ILE A 586 5.14 18.26 -18.36
N ASN A 587 5.63 18.85 -19.46
CA ASN A 587 6.84 18.38 -20.17
C ASN A 587 8.04 19.29 -19.97
#